data_AF-A0A6L6U732-F1
#
_entry.id   AF-A0A6L6U732-F1
#
_cell.length_a   1.000
_cell.length_b   1.000
_cell.length_c   1.000
_cell.angle_alpha   90.00
_cell.angle_beta   90.00
_cell.angle_gamma   90.00
#
_symmetry.space_group_name_H-M   'P 1'
#
loop_
_entity.id
_entity.type
_entity.pdbx_description
1 polymer ?
#
loop_
_entity_poly.entity_id
_entity_poly.type
_entity_poly.pdbx_seq_one_letter_code
_entity_poly.pdbx_strand_id
1 'polypeptide(L)'
;MEKDNLDSLFENLKGQFDIETPQTNHKQRFLDKLKSSNIASVEEKKTSGFNWKPFLAIAASIIICLGLFTTLQTDSEDLDLASVSPEMSETQDFFTVTIENELKKLNKERSPLTEQIIADALAQIKLLENDYQKLKTDLTESGKNQRVIYAMISNFQNRIDILNTVLEQIEIIKELKTNTNEPKNTL
;
A
#
# COMPACT_ATOMS: atom_id res chain seq x y z
N MET A 1 -61.82 13.76 -63.74
CA MET A 1 -61.53 15.21 -63.70
C MET A 1 -62.13 15.74 -62.42
N GLU A 2 -61.36 15.69 -61.32
CA GLU A 2 -61.80 16.16 -59.99
C GLU A 2 -60.59 16.39 -59.05
N LYS A 3 -59.46 15.70 -59.31
CA LYS A 3 -58.17 15.95 -58.64
C LYS A 3 -57.60 17.36 -58.89
N ASP A 4 -57.87 17.96 -60.06
CA ASP A 4 -57.34 19.27 -60.43
C ASP A 4 -57.89 20.43 -59.57
N ASN A 5 -59.01 20.22 -58.87
CA ASN A 5 -59.67 21.26 -58.10
C ASN A 5 -59.05 21.45 -56.70
N LEU A 6 -58.53 20.38 -56.07
CA LEU A 6 -57.84 20.50 -54.78
C LEU A 6 -56.44 21.06 -54.96
N ASP A 7 -55.72 20.58 -55.97
CA ASP A 7 -54.36 21.06 -56.25
C ASP A 7 -54.35 22.54 -56.61
N SER A 8 -55.36 23.02 -57.34
CA SER A 8 -55.53 24.45 -57.63
C SER A 8 -55.92 25.28 -56.41
N LEU A 9 -56.73 24.76 -55.48
CA LEU A 9 -57.00 25.45 -54.21
C LEU A 9 -55.73 25.61 -53.36
N PHE A 10 -54.93 24.56 -53.24
CA PHE A 10 -53.68 24.60 -52.46
C PHE A 10 -52.61 25.48 -53.11
N GLU A 11 -52.47 25.46 -54.44
CA GLU A 11 -51.54 26.36 -55.14
C GLU A 11 -51.97 27.84 -55.04
N ASN A 12 -53.28 28.14 -55.03
CA ASN A 12 -53.77 29.53 -54.89
C ASN A 12 -53.61 30.09 -53.47
N LEU A 13 -53.66 29.21 -52.46
CA LEU A 13 -53.46 29.58 -51.05
C LEU A 13 -51.98 29.52 -50.62
N LYS A 14 -51.10 29.00 -51.49
CA LYS A 14 -49.66 28.87 -51.25
C LYS A 14 -49.04 30.26 -51.07
N GLY A 15 -48.56 30.52 -49.86
CA GLY A 15 -47.99 31.83 -49.46
C GLY A 15 -48.95 32.77 -48.74
N GLN A 16 -50.22 32.39 -48.53
CA GLN A 16 -51.16 33.16 -47.69
C GLN A 16 -51.20 32.71 -46.22
N PHE A 17 -50.57 31.58 -45.88
CA PHE A 17 -50.63 31.01 -44.53
C PHE A 17 -49.52 31.49 -43.58
N ASP A 18 -48.45 32.07 -44.11
CA ASP A 18 -47.29 32.53 -43.33
C ASP A 18 -47.23 34.06 -43.24
N ILE A 19 -48.35 34.66 -42.81
CA ILE A 19 -48.46 36.13 -42.68
C ILE A 19 -48.16 36.59 -41.24
N GLU A 20 -48.26 35.71 -40.24
CA GLU A 20 -48.07 36.11 -38.83
C GLU A 20 -47.24 35.09 -38.05
N THR A 21 -46.33 35.59 -37.21
CA THR A 21 -45.55 34.77 -36.28
C THR A 21 -46.17 34.79 -34.89
N PRO A 22 -46.21 33.67 -34.16
CA PRO A 22 -46.77 33.66 -32.82
C PRO A 22 -45.94 34.56 -31.88
N GLN A 23 -46.62 35.17 -30.91
CA GLN A 23 -45.95 35.98 -29.89
C GLN A 23 -44.82 35.17 -29.20
N THR A 24 -43.72 35.83 -28.86
CA THR A 24 -42.51 35.20 -28.31
C THR A 24 -42.75 34.32 -27.08
N ASN A 25 -43.82 34.56 -26.33
CA ASN A 25 -44.22 33.80 -25.14
C ASN A 25 -45.24 32.68 -25.40
N HIS A 26 -45.55 32.35 -26.67
CA HIS A 26 -46.55 31.35 -27.04
C HIS A 26 -46.30 29.99 -26.38
N LYS A 27 -45.05 29.49 -26.41
CA LYS A 27 -44.66 28.21 -25.78
C LYS A 27 -44.93 28.19 -24.29
N GLN A 28 -44.65 29.31 -23.60
CA GLN A 28 -44.86 29.41 -22.16
C GLN A 28 -46.35 29.47 -21.80
N ARG A 29 -47.13 30.28 -22.53
CA ARG A 29 -48.60 30.34 -22.38
C ARG A 29 -49.26 28.99 -22.62
N PHE A 30 -48.74 28.22 -23.58
CA PHE A 30 -49.20 26.86 -23.83
C PHE A 30 -48.90 25.92 -22.65
N LEU A 31 -47.67 25.94 -22.12
CA LEU A 31 -47.28 25.16 -20.94
C LEU A 31 -48.10 25.53 -19.69
N ASP A 32 -48.38 26.81 -19.48
CA ASP A 32 -49.19 27.30 -18.37
C ASP A 32 -50.66 26.86 -18.49
N LYS A 33 -51.22 26.86 -19.72
CA LYS A 33 -52.57 26.32 -20.00
C LYS A 33 -52.63 24.79 -19.78
N LEU A 34 -51.55 24.08 -20.08
CA LEU A 34 -51.40 22.63 -19.83
C LEU A 34 -51.34 22.32 -18.34
N LYS A 35 -50.61 23.12 -17.56
CA LYS A 35 -50.48 22.95 -16.11
C LYS A 35 -51.75 23.35 -15.35
N SER A 36 -52.48 24.36 -15.84
CA SER A 36 -53.74 24.83 -15.23
C SER A 36 -54.94 23.95 -15.56
N SER A 37 -54.90 23.21 -16.66
CA SER A 37 -55.86 22.15 -16.94
C SER A 37 -55.41 20.91 -16.14
N ASN A 38 -56.09 20.59 -15.04
CA ASN A 38 -55.82 19.44 -14.15
C ASN A 38 -55.92 18.07 -14.89
N ILE A 39 -54.99 17.80 -15.81
CA ILE A 39 -54.83 16.53 -16.54
C ILE A 39 -53.41 15.96 -16.28
N ALA A 40 -52.55 16.66 -15.52
CA ALA A 40 -51.18 16.20 -15.23
C ALA A 40 -50.70 16.52 -13.79
N SER A 41 -51.59 16.47 -12.81
CA SER A 41 -51.27 16.59 -11.37
C SER A 41 -51.68 15.32 -10.62
N VAL A 42 -51.08 14.19 -11.00
CA VAL A 42 -50.90 13.09 -10.04
C VAL A 42 -49.76 13.54 -9.12
N GLU A 43 -50.10 14.06 -7.95
CA GLU A 43 -49.16 14.18 -6.85
C GLU A 43 -48.67 12.78 -6.47
N GLU A 44 -47.46 12.41 -6.91
CA GLU A 44 -46.76 11.27 -6.33
C GLU A 44 -46.42 11.60 -4.87
N LYS A 45 -47.25 11.12 -3.95
CA LYS A 45 -46.83 10.94 -2.56
C LYS A 45 -45.70 9.92 -2.54
N LYS A 46 -44.44 10.40 -2.58
CA LYS A 46 -43.26 9.58 -2.32
C LYS A 46 -43.31 9.11 -0.86
N THR A 47 -43.86 7.92 -0.67
CA THR A 47 -43.59 7.10 0.51
C THR A 47 -42.40 6.22 0.18
N SER A 48 -41.26 6.53 0.77
CA SER A 48 -40.21 5.53 0.99
C SER A 48 -39.35 6.00 2.16
N GLY A 49 -39.89 5.80 3.36
CA GLY A 49 -39.08 5.84 4.57
C GLY A 49 -38.23 4.58 4.61
N PHE A 50 -37.09 4.58 3.91
CA PHE A 50 -36.07 3.58 4.18
C PHE A 50 -35.60 3.83 5.61
N ASN A 51 -35.97 2.95 6.53
CA ASN A 51 -35.54 3.05 7.92
C ASN A 51 -34.07 2.63 7.97
N TRP A 52 -33.14 3.59 7.86
CA TRP A 52 -31.68 3.38 7.99
C TRP A 52 -31.24 2.97 9.40
N LYS A 53 -32.15 3.02 10.39
CA LYS A 53 -31.87 2.75 11.81
C LYS A 53 -31.16 1.39 12.08
N PRO A 54 -31.52 0.25 11.48
CA PRO A 54 -30.80 -1.01 11.71
C PRO A 54 -29.42 -1.03 11.00
N PHE A 55 -29.26 -0.34 9.87
CA PHE A 55 -27.96 -0.23 9.18
C PHE A 55 -26.97 0.66 9.94
N LEU A 56 -27.46 1.70 10.63
CA LEU A 56 -26.65 2.53 11.51
C LEU A 56 -26.11 1.73 12.72
N ALA A 57 -26.93 0.83 13.29
CA ALA A 57 -26.52 -0.05 14.37
C ALA A 57 -25.45 -1.08 13.95
N ILE A 58 -25.56 -1.61 12.72
CA ILE A 58 -24.58 -2.53 12.13
C ILE A 58 -23.26 -1.80 11.81
N ALA A 59 -23.31 -0.58 11.28
CA ALA A 59 -22.11 0.21 11.05
C ALA A 59 -21.39 0.53 12.38
N ALA A 60 -22.14 0.88 13.43
CA ALA A 60 -21.57 1.14 14.75
C ALA A 60 -20.89 -0.11 15.35
N SER A 61 -21.46 -1.31 15.20
CA SER A 61 -20.81 -2.53 15.69
C SER A 61 -19.53 -2.87 14.93
N ILE A 62 -19.48 -2.63 13.62
CA ILE A 62 -18.25 -2.80 12.82
C ILE A 62 -17.18 -1.79 13.26
N ILE A 63 -17.55 -0.52 13.48
CA ILE A 63 -16.62 0.51 13.96
C ILE A 63 -16.12 0.19 15.37
N ILE A 64 -16.99 -0.30 16.26
CA ILE A 64 -16.59 -0.72 17.62
C ILE A 64 -15.68 -1.95 17.56
N CYS A 65 -16.00 -2.96 16.73
CA CYS A 65 -15.14 -4.14 16.58
C CYS A 65 -13.78 -3.78 15.98
N LEU A 66 -13.73 -2.93 14.95
CA LEU A 66 -12.47 -2.45 14.37
C LEU A 66 -11.70 -1.57 15.35
N GLY A 67 -12.39 -0.69 16.07
CA GLY A 67 -11.80 0.15 17.11
C GLY A 67 -11.20 -0.69 18.25
N LEU A 68 -11.97 -1.62 18.80
CA LEU A 68 -11.50 -2.54 19.84
C LEU A 68 -10.34 -3.40 19.35
N PHE A 69 -10.38 -3.88 18.10
CA PHE A 69 -9.28 -4.62 17.49
C PHE A 69 -7.99 -3.79 17.44
N THR A 70 -8.07 -2.51 17.03
CA THR A 70 -6.91 -1.61 17.06
C THR A 70 -6.42 -1.26 18.47
N THR A 71 -7.32 -1.14 19.45
CA THR A 71 -6.91 -0.84 20.84
C THR A 71 -6.36 -2.04 21.59
N LEU A 72 -6.74 -3.26 21.21
CA LEU A 72 -6.19 -4.50 21.78
C LEU A 72 -4.84 -4.86 21.14
N GLN A 73 -4.53 -4.28 19.98
CA GLN A 73 -3.21 -4.30 19.33
C GLN A 73 -2.43 -3.01 19.63
N THR A 74 -2.43 -2.53 20.88
CA THR A 74 -1.28 -1.73 21.31
C THR A 74 -0.09 -2.67 21.32
N ASP A 75 0.72 -2.61 20.26
CA ASP A 75 2.08 -3.15 20.27
C ASP A 75 2.70 -2.65 21.58
N SER A 76 3.08 -3.59 22.46
CA SER A 76 3.97 -3.25 23.56
C SER A 76 5.11 -2.44 22.96
N GLU A 77 5.47 -1.31 23.56
CA GLU A 77 6.70 -0.61 23.19
C GLU A 77 7.86 -1.55 23.52
N ASP A 78 8.18 -2.45 22.58
CA ASP A 78 9.24 -3.43 22.72
C ASP A 78 10.54 -2.65 22.76
N LEU A 79 11.10 -2.54 23.96
CA LEU A 79 12.35 -1.84 24.21
C LEU A 79 13.43 -2.48 23.35
N ASP A 80 14.23 -1.62 22.73
CA ASP A 80 15.45 -2.01 22.05
C ASP A 80 16.67 -1.47 22.80
N LEU A 81 17.86 -1.71 22.25
CA LEU A 81 19.10 -1.25 22.89
C LEU A 81 19.11 0.29 23.00
N ALA A 82 18.59 1.00 21.99
CA ALA A 82 18.46 2.46 22.00
C ALA A 82 17.59 3.00 23.14
N SER A 83 16.64 2.19 23.61
CA SER A 83 15.77 2.54 24.74
C SER A 83 16.49 2.51 26.11
N VAL A 84 17.73 2.02 26.20
CA VAL A 84 18.47 1.88 27.47
C VAL A 84 19.15 3.18 27.89
N SER A 85 19.93 3.79 27.01
CA SER A 85 20.65 5.05 27.25
C SER A 85 21.06 5.71 25.91
N PRO A 86 21.44 7.00 25.90
CA PRO A 86 21.94 7.66 24.70
C PRO A 86 23.12 6.92 24.05
N GLU A 87 24.07 6.45 24.86
CA GLU A 87 25.25 5.71 24.40
C GLU A 87 24.86 4.35 23.79
N MET A 88 23.83 3.70 24.32
CA MET A 88 23.29 2.46 23.77
C MET A 88 22.51 2.69 22.46
N SER A 89 21.89 3.86 22.29
CA SER A 89 21.32 4.29 21.02
C SER A 89 22.39 4.46 19.95
N GLU A 90 23.46 5.19 20.27
CA GLU A 90 24.61 5.34 19.37
C GLU A 90 25.23 3.99 19.00
N THR A 91 25.30 3.07 19.97
CA THR A 91 25.80 1.70 19.77
C THR A 91 24.92 0.92 18.79
N GLN A 92 23.59 0.98 18.95
CA GLN A 92 22.63 0.34 18.04
C GLN A 92 22.75 0.90 16.62
N ASP A 93 22.83 2.22 16.49
CA ASP A 93 22.98 2.89 15.19
C ASP A 93 24.29 2.48 14.50
N PHE A 94 25.41 2.49 15.22
CA PHE A 94 26.70 2.08 14.71
C PHE A 94 26.70 0.64 14.18
N PHE A 95 26.15 -0.30 14.95
CA PHE A 95 26.10 -1.70 14.53
C PHE A 95 25.14 -1.93 13.37
N THR A 96 23.98 -1.26 13.36
CA THR A 96 23.01 -1.34 12.26
C THR A 96 23.63 -0.88 10.96
N VAL A 97 24.28 0.29 10.95
CA VAL A 97 24.97 0.82 9.77
C VAL A 97 26.10 -0.09 9.33
N THR A 98 26.89 -0.62 10.27
CA THR A 98 27.96 -1.58 9.97
C THR A 98 27.42 -2.83 9.29
N ILE A 99 26.39 -3.47 9.86
CA ILE A 99 25.78 -4.69 9.31
C ILE A 99 25.20 -4.43 7.92
N GLU A 100 24.52 -3.31 7.71
CA GLU A 100 24.01 -2.94 6.39
C GLU A 100 25.13 -2.81 5.35
N ASN A 101 26.24 -2.19 5.73
CA ASN A 101 27.39 -2.01 4.85
C ASN A 101 28.06 -3.36 4.52
N GLU A 102 28.25 -4.24 5.51
CA GLU A 102 28.79 -5.57 5.28
C GLU A 102 27.86 -6.44 4.43
N LEU A 103 26.55 -6.38 4.66
CA LEU A 103 25.56 -7.04 3.78
C LEU A 103 25.62 -6.50 2.34
N LYS A 104 25.81 -5.19 2.15
CA LYS A 104 25.99 -4.60 0.81
C LYS A 104 27.26 -5.11 0.14
N LYS A 105 28.38 -5.25 0.87
CA LYS A 105 29.60 -5.86 0.34
C LYS A 105 29.35 -7.32 -0.03
N LEU A 106 28.79 -8.10 0.88
CA LEU A 106 28.49 -9.53 0.66
C LEU A 106 27.61 -9.77 -0.56
N ASN A 107 26.59 -8.93 -0.78
CA ASN A 107 25.72 -9.05 -1.95
C ASN A 107 26.43 -8.74 -3.28
N LYS A 108 27.43 -7.85 -3.29
CA LYS A 108 28.25 -7.58 -4.48
C LYS A 108 29.14 -8.76 -4.85
N GLU A 109 29.42 -9.62 -3.89
CA GLU A 109 30.26 -10.81 -4.05
C GLU A 109 29.51 -12.03 -4.58
N ARG A 110 28.22 -11.88 -4.87
CA ARG A 110 27.35 -12.98 -5.31
C ARG A 110 27.68 -13.45 -6.72
N SER A 111 27.92 -14.75 -6.85
CA SER A 111 28.23 -15.43 -8.10
C SER A 111 27.87 -16.91 -8.00
N PRO A 112 27.78 -17.67 -9.11
CA PRO A 112 27.53 -19.12 -9.02
C PRO A 112 28.54 -19.89 -8.15
N LEU A 113 29.76 -19.38 -7.99
CA LEU A 113 30.81 -20.00 -7.18
C LEU A 113 30.66 -19.68 -5.68
N THR A 114 30.06 -18.55 -5.33
CA THR A 114 29.94 -18.03 -3.96
C THR A 114 28.51 -18.11 -3.41
N GLU A 115 27.54 -18.51 -4.24
CA GLU A 115 26.12 -18.51 -3.90
C GLU A 115 25.80 -19.33 -2.64
N GLN A 116 26.37 -20.53 -2.53
CA GLN A 116 26.06 -21.44 -1.43
C GLN A 116 26.50 -20.85 -0.08
N ILE A 117 27.76 -20.42 0.03
CA ILE A 117 28.27 -19.85 1.28
C ILE A 117 27.56 -18.55 1.66
N ILE A 118 27.19 -17.71 0.67
CA ILE A 118 26.40 -16.51 0.90
C ILE A 118 25.00 -16.85 1.41
N ALA A 119 24.32 -17.84 0.81
CA ALA A 119 22.99 -18.26 1.23
C ALA A 119 23.00 -18.80 2.66
N ASP A 120 23.99 -19.63 3.01
CA ASP A 120 24.16 -20.17 4.36
C ASP A 120 24.43 -19.06 5.39
N ALA A 121 25.24 -18.06 5.03
CA ALA A 121 25.49 -16.89 5.87
C ALA A 121 24.21 -16.10 6.12
N LEU A 122 23.44 -15.79 5.07
CA LEU A 122 22.18 -15.05 5.20
C LEU A 122 21.15 -15.80 6.05
N ALA A 123 21.12 -17.14 5.98
CA ALA A 123 20.27 -17.95 6.84
C ALA A 123 20.66 -17.81 8.32
N GLN A 124 21.96 -17.82 8.64
CA GLN A 124 22.46 -17.60 10.00
C GLN A 124 22.16 -16.19 10.52
N ILE A 125 22.35 -15.17 9.68
CA ILE A 125 22.00 -13.78 10.02
C ILE A 125 20.51 -13.65 10.34
N LYS A 126 19.64 -14.34 9.58
CA LYS A 126 18.21 -14.34 9.84
C LYS A 126 17.85 -15.00 11.18
N LEU A 127 18.55 -16.06 11.57
CA LEU A 127 18.37 -16.67 12.89
C LEU A 127 18.75 -15.69 14.01
N LEU A 128 19.90 -15.02 13.88
CA LEU A 128 20.34 -14.01 14.85
C LEU A 128 19.40 -12.81 14.92
N GLU A 129 18.85 -12.35 13.79
CA GLU A 129 17.83 -11.28 13.78
C GLU A 129 16.57 -11.70 14.55
N ASN A 130 16.09 -12.93 14.35
CA ASN A 130 14.94 -13.44 15.10
C ASN A 130 15.24 -13.54 16.61
N ASP A 131 16.46 -13.94 16.98
CA ASP A 131 16.87 -13.98 18.38
C ASP A 131 16.98 -12.57 18.97
N TYR A 132 17.39 -11.57 18.19
CA TYR A 132 17.36 -10.17 18.62
C TYR A 132 15.93 -9.70 18.93
N GLN A 133 14.94 -10.09 18.11
CA GLN A 133 13.53 -9.76 18.39
C GLN A 133 13.06 -10.36 19.72
N LYS A 134 13.46 -11.59 20.05
CA LYS A 134 13.17 -12.18 21.38
C LYS A 134 13.86 -11.42 22.51
N LEU A 135 15.11 -11.00 22.29
CA LEU A 135 15.86 -10.23 23.27
C LEU A 135 15.21 -8.86 23.55
N LYS A 136 14.52 -8.24 22.58
CA LYS A 136 13.73 -7.03 22.83
C LYS A 136 12.57 -7.28 23.80
N THR A 137 11.85 -8.39 23.61
CA THR A 137 10.81 -8.83 24.55
C THR A 137 11.40 -9.08 25.93
N ASP A 138 12.50 -9.85 26.01
CA ASP A 138 13.19 -10.12 27.27
C ASP A 138 13.70 -8.84 27.95
N LEU A 139 14.14 -7.84 27.19
CA LEU A 139 14.63 -6.56 27.71
C LEU A 139 13.48 -5.79 28.37
N THR A 140 12.32 -5.81 27.74
CA THR A 140 11.09 -5.19 28.23
C THR A 140 10.60 -5.88 29.50
N GLU A 141 10.46 -7.20 29.46
CA GLU A 141 9.96 -8.01 30.59
C GLU A 141 10.92 -7.99 31.79
N SER A 142 12.22 -7.96 31.55
CA SER A 142 13.23 -7.97 32.61
C SER A 142 13.53 -6.59 33.21
N GLY A 143 12.91 -5.51 32.69
CA GLY A 143 13.15 -4.15 33.15
C GLY A 143 14.57 -3.66 32.85
N LYS A 144 15.05 -3.88 31.61
CA LYS A 144 16.39 -3.50 31.12
C LYS A 144 17.54 -4.24 31.82
N ASN A 145 17.42 -5.55 32.00
CA ASN A 145 18.47 -6.36 32.62
C ASN A 145 19.79 -6.30 31.85
N GLN A 146 20.90 -6.04 32.56
CA GLN A 146 22.24 -5.93 31.95
C GLN A 146 22.69 -7.18 31.18
N ARG A 147 22.25 -8.38 31.58
CA ARG A 147 22.58 -9.62 30.84
C ARG A 147 21.87 -9.68 29.49
N VAL A 148 20.63 -9.19 29.42
CA VAL A 148 19.89 -9.09 28.15
C VAL A 148 20.54 -8.06 27.25
N ILE A 149 20.92 -6.90 27.80
CA ILE A 149 21.69 -5.87 27.08
C ILE A 149 22.98 -6.44 26.49
N TYR A 150 23.75 -7.20 27.28
CA TYR A 150 24.96 -7.88 26.80
C TYR A 150 24.66 -8.88 25.67
N ALA A 151 23.58 -9.67 25.80
CA ALA A 151 23.16 -10.61 24.77
C ALA A 151 22.76 -9.89 23.47
N MET A 152 22.10 -8.73 23.55
CA MET A 152 21.75 -7.90 22.40
C MET A 152 22.99 -7.36 21.68
N ILE A 153 23.98 -6.86 22.44
CA ILE A 153 25.26 -6.41 21.87
C ILE A 153 26.01 -7.59 21.23
N SER A 154 26.07 -8.73 21.91
CA SER A 154 26.72 -9.94 21.38
C SER A 154 26.04 -10.44 20.11
N ASN A 155 24.71 -10.31 20.00
CA ASN A 155 23.99 -10.64 18.78
C ASN A 155 24.47 -9.79 17.58
N PHE A 156 24.59 -8.48 17.75
CA PHE A 156 25.16 -7.60 16.72
C PHE A 156 26.58 -7.99 16.33
N GLN A 157 27.44 -8.27 17.32
CA GLN A 157 28.82 -8.70 17.10
C GLN A 157 28.88 -10.01 16.30
N ASN A 158 28.11 -11.02 16.70
CA ASN A 158 28.06 -12.32 16.01
C ASN A 158 27.61 -12.17 14.54
N ARG A 159 26.67 -11.28 14.26
CA ARG A 159 26.24 -11.00 12.88
C ARG A 159 27.39 -10.43 12.06
N ILE A 160 28.13 -9.48 12.61
CA ILE A 160 29.28 -8.86 11.94
C ILE A 160 30.39 -9.90 11.72
N ASP A 161 30.67 -10.73 12.72
CA ASP A 161 31.69 -11.77 12.64
C ASP A 161 31.37 -12.79 11.54
N ILE A 162 30.11 -13.22 11.42
CA ILE A 162 29.66 -14.09 10.33
C ILE A 162 29.88 -13.42 8.97
N LEU A 163 29.47 -12.16 8.82
CA LEU A 163 29.60 -11.43 7.55
C LEU A 163 31.07 -11.29 7.14
N ASN A 164 31.94 -10.89 8.07
CA ASN A 164 33.38 -10.74 7.82
C ASN A 164 34.04 -12.08 7.47
N THR A 165 33.73 -13.13 8.23
CA THR A 165 34.26 -14.48 8.01
C THR A 165 33.89 -15.01 6.61
N VAL A 166 32.67 -14.72 6.16
CA VAL A 166 32.21 -15.17 4.84
C VAL A 166 32.86 -14.35 3.71
N LEU A 167 33.02 -13.04 3.90
CA LEU A 167 33.75 -12.19 2.95
C LEU A 167 35.19 -12.67 2.75
N GLU A 168 35.89 -13.01 3.84
CA GLU A 168 37.25 -13.58 3.80
C GLU A 168 37.28 -14.93 3.07
N GLN A 169 36.33 -15.82 3.34
CA GLN A 169 36.22 -17.09 2.63
C GLN A 169 35.97 -16.91 1.12
N ILE A 170 35.17 -15.91 0.74
CA ILE A 170 34.94 -15.58 -0.67
C ILE A 170 36.23 -15.11 -1.34
N GLU A 171 37.03 -14.28 -0.66
CA GLU A 171 38.32 -13.83 -1.17
C GLU A 171 39.26 -15.02 -1.44
N ILE A 172 39.38 -15.94 -0.49
CA ILE A 172 40.16 -17.18 -0.64
C ILE A 172 39.67 -18.00 -1.85
N ILE A 173 38.34 -18.19 -1.99
CA ILE A 173 37.75 -18.93 -3.11
C ILE A 173 38.12 -18.30 -4.46
N LYS A 174 38.13 -16.97 -4.55
CA LYS A 174 38.50 -16.25 -5.77
C LYS A 174 39.97 -16.43 -6.12
N GLU A 175 40.87 -16.32 -5.13
CA GLU A 175 42.32 -16.51 -5.33
C GLU A 175 42.66 -17.92 -5.79
N LEU A 176 42.00 -18.95 -5.24
CA LEU A 176 42.20 -20.33 -5.67
C LEU A 176 41.78 -20.54 -7.12
N LYS A 177 40.69 -19.90 -7.56
CA LYS A 177 40.24 -19.95 -8.96
C LYS A 177 41.24 -19.25 -9.89
N THR A 178 41.81 -18.10 -9.52
CA THR A 178 42.79 -17.41 -10.37
C THR A 178 44.05 -18.22 -10.56
N ASN A 179 44.57 -18.83 -9.49
CA ASN A 179 45.80 -19.64 -9.53
C ASN A 179 45.63 -20.95 -10.33
N THR A 180 44.42 -21.51 -10.39
CA THR A 180 44.15 -22.74 -11.16
C THR A 180 44.04 -22.49 -12.68
N ASN A 181 43.84 -21.23 -13.10
CA ASN A 181 43.68 -20.87 -14.52
C ASN A 181 45.00 -20.44 -15.21
N GLU A 182 46.16 -20.54 -14.54
CA GLU A 182 47.44 -20.39 -15.24
C GLU A 182 47.70 -21.62 -16.13
N PRO A 183 47.88 -21.45 -17.46
CA PRO A 183 48.29 -22.57 -18.30
C PRO A 183 49.67 -23.02 -17.85
N LYS A 184 49.80 -24.30 -17.45
CA LYS A 184 51.09 -24.97 -17.30
C LYS A 184 51.80 -24.94 -18.65
N ASN A 185 52.54 -23.87 -18.92
CA ASN A 185 53.48 -23.82 -20.02
C ASN A 185 54.74 -24.58 -19.57
N THR A 186 54.62 -25.91 -19.56
CA THR A 186 55.77 -26.81 -19.43
C THR A 186 56.53 -26.76 -20.76
N LEU A 187 57.78 -26.27 -20.69
CA LEU A 187 58.77 -26.30 -21.77
C LEU A 187 59.09 -27.73 -22.23
#